data_AF-A0A9E4M1A6-F1
#
_entry.id   AF-A0A9E4M1A6-F1
#
_cell.length_a   1.000
_cell.length_b   1.000
_cell.length_c   1.000
_cell.angle_alpha   90.00
_cell.angle_beta   90.00
_cell.angle_gamma   90.00
#
_symmetry.space_group_name_H-M   'P 1'
#
loop_
_entity.id
_entity.type
_entity.pdbx_description
1 polymer ?
#
loop_
_entity_poly.entity_id
_entity_poly.type
_entity_poly.pdbx_seq_one_letter_code
_entity_poly.pdbx_strand_id
1 'polypeptide(L)'
;MNHRNPPRRTGVAIGQTSNPNGVEWTDDEIHRLIDLWKRHVPFGRIAKTMGRSKKSVSIKASRLGLTTRPYWNDQFSVNARKRGKARSCLSCRRTFFSEGPGNRICNPCKESPHWEQGNDFAYGNP
;
A
#
# COMPACT_ATOMS: atom_id res chain seq x y z
N MET A 1 12.73 -29.57 -8.17
CA MET A 1 11.36 -29.02 -8.21
C MET A 1 11.39 -27.70 -8.99
N ASN A 2 11.04 -27.72 -10.28
CA ASN A 2 11.00 -26.53 -11.13
C ASN A 2 9.58 -26.39 -11.72
N HIS A 3 8.77 -25.52 -11.13
CA HIS A 3 7.43 -25.23 -11.63
C HIS A 3 7.53 -24.31 -12.86
N ARG A 4 7.51 -24.91 -14.05
CA ARG A 4 7.26 -24.19 -15.31
C ARG A 4 5.79 -23.77 -15.32
N ASN A 5 5.54 -22.47 -15.42
CA ASN A 5 4.21 -21.93 -15.64
C ASN A 5 3.83 -22.12 -17.13
N PRO A 6 2.66 -22.70 -17.48
CA PRO A 6 2.34 -23.03 -18.86
C PRO A 6 2.00 -21.81 -19.72
N PRO A 7 2.22 -21.87 -21.05
CA PRO A 7 1.84 -20.81 -21.96
C PRO A 7 0.37 -20.95 -22.35
N ARG A 8 -0.31 -19.83 -22.66
CA ARG A 8 -1.52 -19.74 -23.51
C ARG A 8 -1.91 -18.25 -23.64
N ARG A 9 -2.41 -17.74 -24.76
CA ARG A 9 -2.84 -18.33 -26.03
C ARG A 9 -2.91 -17.20 -27.07
N THR A 10 -2.51 -17.48 -28.30
CA THR A 10 -2.74 -16.62 -29.48
C THR A 10 -4.23 -16.61 -29.86
N GLY A 11 -4.73 -15.47 -30.34
CA GLY A 11 -6.08 -15.32 -30.92
C GLY A 11 -6.28 -13.95 -31.55
N VAL A 12 -6.74 -13.94 -32.80
CA VAL A 12 -6.84 -12.80 -33.74
C VAL A 12 -8.30 -12.29 -33.83
N ALA A 13 -8.45 -10.96 -33.94
CA ALA A 13 -9.49 -10.12 -34.57
C ALA A 13 -10.98 -10.06 -34.10
N ILE A 14 -11.46 -8.80 -34.17
CA ILE A 14 -12.82 -8.21 -34.35
C ILE A 14 -13.92 -8.31 -33.27
N GLY A 15 -14.46 -7.14 -32.88
CA GLY A 15 -15.84 -6.99 -32.39
C GLY A 15 -16.02 -6.14 -31.12
N GLN A 16 -16.58 -4.94 -31.27
CA GLN A 16 -17.03 -4.03 -30.20
C GLN A 16 -18.14 -4.68 -29.33
N THR A 17 -17.95 -4.84 -28.01
CA THR A 17 -19.08 -4.96 -27.04
C THR A 17 -18.69 -4.46 -25.64
N SER A 18 -19.63 -3.79 -25.00
CA SER A 18 -19.53 -3.10 -23.70
C SER A 18 -20.12 -3.95 -22.56
N ASN A 19 -19.35 -4.28 -21.51
CA ASN A 19 -19.86 -4.74 -20.20
C ASN A 19 -18.81 -4.55 -19.06
N PRO A 20 -19.17 -4.20 -17.80
CA PRO A 20 -18.24 -3.56 -16.86
C PRO A 20 -17.56 -4.47 -15.82
N ASN A 21 -17.70 -5.80 -15.87
CA ASN A 21 -17.23 -6.71 -14.79
C ASN A 21 -16.32 -7.88 -15.21
N GLY A 22 -15.80 -7.91 -16.43
CA GLY A 22 -14.89 -9.00 -16.85
C GLY A 22 -14.17 -8.79 -18.17
N VAL A 23 -14.13 -7.55 -18.68
CA VAL A 23 -13.64 -7.28 -20.03
C VAL A 23 -12.14 -7.01 -20.01
N GLU A 24 -11.46 -7.71 -20.91
CA GLU A 24 -10.06 -7.52 -21.27
C GLU A 24 -9.79 -6.04 -21.54
N TRP A 25 -8.56 -5.59 -21.35
CA TRP A 25 -8.23 -4.18 -21.58
C TRP A 25 -8.01 -3.97 -23.05
N THR A 26 -8.86 -3.17 -23.70
CA THR A 26 -8.66 -2.84 -25.12
C THR A 26 -7.46 -1.91 -25.30
N ASP A 27 -6.90 -1.87 -26.49
CA ASP A 27 -5.79 -0.97 -26.82
C ASP A 27 -6.18 0.50 -26.63
N ASP A 28 -7.41 0.86 -26.95
CA ASP A 28 -7.96 2.20 -26.71
C ASP A 28 -8.01 2.54 -25.22
N GLU A 29 -8.43 1.59 -24.37
CA GLU A 29 -8.43 1.78 -22.92
C GLU A 29 -7.01 1.87 -22.36
N ILE A 30 -6.06 1.11 -22.91
CA ILE A 30 -4.64 1.19 -22.53
C ILE A 30 -4.08 2.56 -22.91
N HIS A 31 -4.30 3.03 -24.13
CA HIS A 31 -3.88 4.38 -24.56
C HIS A 31 -4.52 5.46 -23.70
N ARG A 32 -5.81 5.33 -23.39
CA ARG A 32 -6.52 6.28 -22.54
C ARG A 32 -5.98 6.30 -21.12
N LEU A 33 -5.67 5.13 -20.55
CA LEU A 33 -5.02 5.01 -19.25
C LEU A 33 -3.64 5.70 -19.24
N ILE A 34 -2.83 5.46 -20.27
CA ILE A 34 -1.49 6.07 -20.39
C ILE A 34 -1.60 7.60 -20.54
N ASP A 35 -2.52 8.10 -21.36
CA ASP A 35 -2.77 9.53 -21.54
C ASP A 35 -3.20 10.20 -20.23
N LEU A 36 -4.19 9.63 -19.53
CA LEU A 36 -4.65 10.14 -18.25
C LEU A 36 -3.58 10.04 -17.15
N TRP A 37 -2.74 9.01 -17.20
CA TRP A 37 -1.59 8.85 -16.32
C TRP A 37 -0.55 9.95 -16.52
N LYS A 38 -0.18 10.23 -17.79
CA LYS A 38 0.76 11.29 -18.17
C LYS A 38 0.28 12.68 -17.73
N ARG A 39 -1.04 12.92 -17.80
CA ARG A 39 -1.69 14.15 -17.28
C ARG A 39 -1.80 14.18 -15.76
N HIS A 40 -1.28 13.17 -15.09
CA HIS A 40 -1.41 12.97 -13.67
C HIS A 40 -2.85 13.07 -13.16
N VAL A 41 -3.76 12.32 -13.74
CA VAL A 41 -5.13 12.21 -13.22
C VAL A 41 -5.16 11.18 -12.08
N PRO A 42 -5.82 11.46 -10.93
CA PRO A 42 -5.95 10.49 -9.85
C PRO A 42 -6.69 9.23 -10.28
N PHE A 43 -6.29 8.06 -9.77
CA PHE A 43 -6.94 6.77 -10.09
C PHE A 43 -8.46 6.79 -9.90
N GLY A 44 -8.97 7.50 -8.89
CA GLY A 44 -10.40 7.64 -8.69
C GLY A 44 -11.13 8.36 -9.83
N ARG A 45 -10.49 9.37 -10.41
CA ARG A 45 -11.02 10.09 -11.58
C ARG A 45 -10.85 9.24 -12.84
N ILE A 46 -9.70 8.59 -13.03
CA ILE A 46 -9.47 7.66 -14.16
C ILE A 46 -10.52 6.54 -14.17
N ALA A 47 -10.73 5.90 -13.02
CA ALA A 47 -11.72 4.85 -12.83
C ALA A 47 -13.13 5.32 -13.21
N LYS A 48 -13.54 6.51 -12.73
CA LYS A 48 -14.84 7.11 -13.07
C LYS A 48 -14.96 7.40 -14.57
N THR A 49 -13.91 7.95 -15.19
CA THR A 49 -13.88 8.27 -16.61
C THR A 49 -13.95 7.03 -17.49
N MET A 50 -13.33 5.92 -17.07
CA MET A 50 -13.26 4.68 -17.84
C MET A 50 -14.37 3.67 -17.48
N GLY A 51 -15.24 3.98 -16.50
CA GLY A 51 -16.26 3.04 -16.02
C GLY A 51 -15.68 1.76 -15.38
N ARG A 52 -14.44 1.81 -14.89
CA ARG A 52 -13.71 0.66 -14.30
C ARG A 52 -13.53 0.86 -12.79
N SER A 53 -13.25 -0.20 -12.05
CA SER A 53 -12.91 -0.08 -10.62
C SER A 53 -11.51 0.50 -10.41
N LYS A 54 -11.32 1.29 -9.34
CA LYS A 54 -10.01 1.84 -8.96
C LYS A 54 -8.93 0.76 -8.86
N LYS A 55 -9.28 -0.39 -8.29
CA LYS A 55 -8.40 -1.55 -8.13
C LYS A 55 -7.97 -2.13 -9.48
N SER A 56 -8.89 -2.25 -10.45
CA SER A 56 -8.58 -2.72 -11.81
C SER A 56 -7.62 -1.78 -12.54
N VAL A 57 -7.89 -0.47 -12.48
CA VAL A 57 -7.03 0.57 -13.06
C VAL A 57 -5.63 0.53 -12.45
N SER A 58 -5.53 0.43 -11.12
CA SER A 58 -4.24 0.33 -10.42
C SER A 58 -3.44 -0.89 -10.84
N ILE A 59 -4.07 -2.08 -10.87
CA ILE A 59 -3.41 -3.33 -11.26
C ILE A 59 -2.92 -3.25 -12.70
N LYS A 60 -3.73 -2.70 -13.62
CA LYS A 60 -3.32 -2.55 -15.01
C LYS A 60 -2.18 -1.54 -15.16
N ALA A 61 -2.26 -0.38 -14.52
CA ALA A 61 -1.19 0.62 -14.55
C ALA A 61 0.14 0.04 -14.05
N SER A 62 0.11 -0.73 -12.95
CA SER A 62 1.29 -1.44 -12.45
C SER A 62 1.84 -2.45 -13.47
N ARG A 63 0.97 -3.24 -14.11
CA ARG A 63 1.37 -4.20 -15.15
C ARG A 63 1.94 -3.53 -16.41
N LEU A 64 1.52 -2.30 -16.70
CA LEU A 64 2.06 -1.48 -17.78
C LEU A 64 3.37 -0.75 -17.40
N GLY A 65 3.90 -0.98 -16.19
CA GLY A 65 5.12 -0.31 -15.75
C GLY A 65 4.95 1.17 -15.41
N LEU A 66 3.71 1.64 -15.23
CA LEU A 66 3.41 3.01 -14.82
C LEU A 66 3.64 3.17 -13.31
N THR A 67 4.87 2.98 -12.85
CA THR A 67 5.24 2.83 -11.44
C THR A 67 5.54 4.14 -10.73
N THR A 68 5.77 5.23 -11.47
CA THR A 68 6.19 6.52 -10.91
C THR A 68 5.25 7.63 -11.32
N ARG A 69 4.19 7.84 -10.53
CA ARG A 69 3.50 9.12 -10.53
C ARG A 69 4.20 9.99 -9.49
N PRO A 70 4.72 11.17 -9.85
CA PRO A 70 5.14 12.13 -8.82
C PRO A 70 3.95 12.33 -7.89
N TYR A 71 4.22 12.21 -6.59
CA TYR A 71 3.23 12.20 -5.53
C TYR A 71 2.40 13.48 -5.62
N TRP A 72 1.22 13.41 -6.23
CA TRP A 72 0.25 14.49 -6.13
C TRP A 72 -0.24 14.50 -4.71
N ASN A 73 0.06 15.59 -4.02
CA ASN A 73 -0.44 15.93 -2.69
C ASN A 73 -1.93 15.58 -2.62
N ASP A 74 -2.19 14.43 -2.04
CA ASP A 74 -3.49 14.13 -1.50
C ASP A 74 -3.65 15.12 -0.34
N GLN A 75 -4.48 16.14 -0.54
CA GLN A 75 -4.93 17.00 0.55
C GLN A 75 -5.66 16.16 1.64
N PHE A 76 -5.85 14.86 1.42
CA PHE A 76 -6.26 13.84 2.38
C PHE A 76 -5.22 12.72 2.57
N SER A 77 -3.91 13.03 2.56
CA SER A 77 -2.88 12.08 3.02
C SER A 77 -3.17 11.67 4.47
N VAL A 78 -3.91 10.59 4.62
CA VAL A 78 -4.12 9.88 5.89
C VAL A 78 -2.84 9.17 6.37
N ASN A 79 -1.74 9.33 5.63
CA ASN A 79 -0.39 9.14 6.13
C ASN A 79 0.25 10.48 6.50
N ALA A 80 -0.46 11.29 7.28
CA ALA A 80 0.19 12.03 8.35
C ALA A 80 1.01 11.00 9.13
N ARG A 81 2.34 10.98 8.92
CA ARG A 81 3.28 10.17 9.72
C ARG A 81 2.78 10.27 11.15
N LYS A 82 2.32 9.15 11.74
CA LYS A 82 1.83 9.14 13.12
C LYS A 82 2.94 9.76 13.95
N ARG A 83 2.76 11.01 14.37
CA ARG A 83 3.72 11.66 15.25
C ARG A 83 3.76 10.78 16.49
N GLY A 84 4.96 10.43 16.95
CA GLY A 84 5.08 9.69 18.18
C GLY A 84 4.26 10.37 19.28
N LYS A 85 3.77 9.59 20.25
CA LYS A 85 2.98 10.14 21.36
C LYS A 85 3.56 9.71 22.69
N ALA A 86 3.32 10.51 23.72
CA ALA A 86 3.60 10.14 25.09
C ALA A 86 2.80 8.88 25.46
N ARG A 87 3.49 7.85 25.97
CA ARG A 87 2.91 6.58 26.40
C ARG A 87 3.64 6.08 27.63
N SER A 88 2.98 5.27 28.46
CA SER A 88 3.65 4.52 29.53
C SER A 88 4.45 3.35 28.96
N CYS A 89 5.69 3.20 29.45
CA CYS A 89 6.56 2.05 29.22
C CYS A 89 5.91 0.77 29.79
N LEU A 90 5.93 -0.34 29.05
CA LEU A 90 5.36 -1.60 29.55
C LEU A 90 6.20 -2.28 30.64
N SER A 91 7.48 -1.95 30.75
CA SER A 91 8.37 -2.45 31.80
C SER A 91 8.25 -1.60 33.08
N CYS A 92 8.63 -0.31 33.03
CA CYS A 92 8.70 0.55 34.22
C CYS A 92 7.52 1.52 34.41
N ARG A 93 6.52 1.51 33.52
CA ARG A 93 5.32 2.39 33.54
C ARG A 93 5.56 3.90 33.43
N ARG A 94 6.82 4.37 33.42
CA ARG A 94 7.17 5.76 33.16
C ARG A 94 6.68 6.23 31.79
N THR A 95 6.23 7.47 31.73
CA THR A 95 5.80 8.12 30.48
C THR A 95 7.02 8.46 29.63
N PHE A 96 7.00 8.09 28.34
CA PHE A 96 8.05 8.39 27.38
C PHE A 96 7.46 8.63 25.98
N PHE A 97 8.24 9.27 25.09
CA PHE A 97 7.83 9.49 23.71
C PHE A 97 7.99 8.21 22.89
N SER A 98 6.89 7.73 22.30
CA SER A 98 6.84 6.47 21.55
C SER A 98 6.46 6.71 20.09
N GLU A 99 7.33 6.28 19.18
CA GLU A 99 7.17 6.42 17.73
C GLU A 99 5.96 5.64 17.17
N GLY A 100 5.51 4.59 17.86
CA GLY A 100 4.45 3.73 17.37
C GLY A 100 3.96 2.70 18.39
N PRO A 101 2.84 2.01 18.12
CA PRO A 101 2.29 0.99 19.02
C PRO A 101 3.22 -0.21 19.25
N GLY A 102 4.21 -0.45 18.37
CA GLY A 102 5.26 -1.47 18.57
C GLY A 102 6.43 -1.00 19.46
N ASN A 103 6.65 0.31 19.59
CA ASN A 103 7.78 0.87 20.36
C ASN A 103 7.31 1.28 21.77
N ARG A 104 6.98 0.28 22.62
CA ARG A 104 6.34 0.48 23.94
C ARG A 104 7.26 0.33 25.15
N ILE A 105 8.57 0.20 24.94
CA ILE A 105 9.60 0.18 25.98
C ILE A 105 10.48 1.43 25.83
N CYS A 106 10.72 2.14 26.94
CA CYS A 106 11.57 3.34 26.94
C CYS A 106 13.06 2.99 26.83
N ASN A 107 13.88 3.93 26.38
CA ASN A 107 15.32 3.71 26.18
C ASN A 107 16.03 3.16 27.44
N PRO A 108 15.80 3.70 28.66
CA PRO A 108 16.44 3.15 29.86
C PRO A 108 16.07 1.68 30.15
N CYS A 109 14.86 1.25 29.77
CA CYS A 109 14.47 -0.16 29.93
C CYS A 109 15.05 -1.04 28.82
N LYS A 110 15.22 -0.50 27.60
CA LYS A 110 15.87 -1.22 26.50
C LYS A 110 17.34 -1.48 26.75
N GLU A 111 18.00 -0.57 27.45
CA GLU A 111 19.42 -0.68 27.85
C GLU A 111 19.60 -1.47 29.15
N SER A 112 18.51 -1.97 29.76
CA SER A 112 18.60 -2.75 30.98
C SER A 112 18.99 -4.21 30.68
N PRO A 113 19.82 -4.86 31.52
CA PRO A 113 20.21 -6.25 31.31
C PRO A 113 19.03 -7.23 31.23
N HIS A 114 17.90 -6.90 31.86
CA HIS A 114 16.68 -7.71 31.83
C HIS A 114 16.03 -7.77 30.43
N TRP A 115 16.21 -6.72 29.63
CA TRP A 115 15.70 -6.65 28.26
C TRP A 115 16.65 -7.31 27.25
N GLU A 116 17.96 -7.17 27.42
CA GLU A 116 18.98 -7.78 26.53
C GLU A 116 18.96 -9.32 26.57
N GLN A 117 18.50 -9.90 27.68
CA GLN A 117 18.40 -11.36 27.86
C GLN A 117 17.11 -11.97 27.25
N GLY A 118 16.24 -11.17 26.62
CA GLY A 118 15.01 -11.66 25.99
C GLY A 118 13.94 -12.13 26.99
N ASN A 119 14.01 -11.66 28.24
CA ASN A 119 13.03 -12.01 29.26
C ASN A 119 11.77 -11.14 29.10
N ASP A 120 10.82 -11.64 28.31
CA ASP A 120 9.52 -11.03 28.02
C ASP A 120 8.54 -11.04 29.23
N PHE A 121 9.01 -11.38 30.43
CA PHE A 121 8.16 -11.55 31.59
C PHE A 121 7.73 -10.19 32.15
N ALA A 122 6.53 -9.79 31.72
CA ALA A 122 5.71 -8.80 32.41
C ALA A 122 5.44 -9.26 33.84
N TYR A 123 6.20 -8.76 34.81
CA TYR A 123 5.81 -8.82 36.21
C TYR A 123 5.36 -7.44 36.66
N GLY A 124 4.09 -7.38 37.05
CA GLY A 124 3.47 -6.20 37.63
C GLY A 124 3.98 -5.92 39.04
N ASN A 125 4.16 -4.62 39.31
CA ASN A 125 3.95 -3.85 40.55
C ASN A 125 3.74 -4.60 41.89
N PRO A 126 3.98 -3.82 42.95
CA PRO A 126 5.22 -3.69 43.72
C PRO A 126 5.47 -4.86 44.66
#